data_AF-A0A3P9D5Q7-F1
#
_entry.id   AF-A0A3P9D5Q7-F1
#
_cell.length_a   1.000
_cell.length_b   1.000
_cell.length_c   1.000
_cell.angle_alpha   90.00
_cell.angle_beta   90.00
_cell.angle_gamma   90.00
#
_symmetry.space_group_name_H-M   'P 1'
#
loop_
_entity.id
_entity.type
_entity.pdbx_description
1 polymer ?
#
loop_
_entity_poly.entity_id
_entity_poly.type
_entity_poly.pdbx_seq_one_letter_code
_entity_poly.pdbx_strand_id
1 'polypeptide(L)'
;MGTLLWTLGTPPAWKATIVFFNIISAVVAKRHTVFWNSTNTRLTAGDLSVQLNFNDYLDIHCPHYPNEEAVGHRQPETLALYLVGEESFQGCVETRGAIKRWECNTPFAPYGPVRFSEKIQRFTPFSLGFEFLPGRHYYYSSLPTDEGPPLPCMKLRVTVCCAPKTVPLSSGSSLRTASPPLLLIVLLLTT
;
A
#
# COMPACT_ATOMS: atom_id res chain seq x y z
N MET A 1 -32.26 -4.79 -57.99
CA MET A 1 -30.86 -4.34 -57.83
C MET A 1 -30.84 -3.28 -56.75
N GLY A 2 -30.06 -3.48 -55.68
CA GLY A 2 -29.95 -2.54 -54.57
C GLY A 2 -29.56 -3.24 -53.26
N THR A 3 -28.37 -3.84 -53.22
CA THR A 3 -27.78 -4.38 -51.99
C THR A 3 -27.34 -3.22 -51.08
N LEU A 4 -27.99 -3.08 -49.92
CA LEU A 4 -27.54 -2.20 -48.83
C LEU A 4 -26.28 -2.80 -48.20
N LEU A 5 -25.13 -2.31 -48.63
CA LEU A 5 -23.83 -2.62 -48.07
C LEU A 5 -23.69 -1.85 -46.75
N TRP A 6 -23.87 -2.52 -45.61
CA TRP A 6 -23.54 -1.97 -44.30
C TRP A 6 -22.02 -1.80 -44.23
N THR A 7 -21.53 -0.58 -44.45
CA THR A 7 -20.15 -0.24 -44.17
C THR A 7 -19.96 -0.28 -42.66
N LEU A 8 -19.18 -1.24 -42.19
CA LEU A 8 -18.71 -1.29 -40.81
C LEU A 8 -17.77 -0.10 -40.61
N GLY A 9 -18.33 1.07 -40.29
CA GLY A 9 -17.58 2.30 -40.11
C GLY A 9 -16.58 2.14 -38.97
N THR A 10 -15.29 2.22 -39.30
CA THR A 10 -14.21 2.33 -38.32
C THR A 10 -14.53 3.51 -37.39
N PRO A 11 -14.56 3.30 -36.05
CA PRO A 11 -14.87 4.38 -35.14
C PRO A 11 -13.85 5.51 -35.31
N PRO A 12 -14.27 6.79 -35.33
CA PRO A 12 -13.37 7.92 -35.53
C PRO A 12 -12.26 7.89 -34.48
N ALA A 13 -11.01 8.14 -34.90
CA ALA A 13 -9.79 7.97 -34.10
C ALA A 13 -9.84 8.64 -32.71
N TRP A 14 -10.64 9.69 -32.56
CA TRP A 14 -10.87 10.38 -31.28
C TRP A 14 -11.63 9.52 -30.25
N LYS A 15 -12.57 8.66 -30.68
CA LYS A 15 -13.29 7.73 -29.79
C LYS A 15 -12.36 6.61 -29.30
N ALA A 16 -11.48 6.12 -30.17
CA ALA A 16 -10.47 5.12 -29.81
C ALA A 16 -9.44 5.67 -28.82
N THR A 17 -9.00 6.92 -28.98
CA THR A 17 -8.07 7.58 -28.04
C THR A 17 -8.72 7.84 -26.68
N ILE A 18 -9.97 8.29 -26.61
CA ILE A 18 -10.67 8.44 -25.31
C ILE A 18 -10.78 7.11 -24.58
N VAL A 19 -11.12 6.02 -25.27
CA VAL A 19 -11.18 4.68 -24.65
C VAL A 19 -9.79 4.23 -24.19
N PHE A 20 -8.73 4.48 -24.97
CA PHE A 20 -7.36 4.17 -24.58
C PHE A 20 -6.91 4.96 -23.33
N PHE A 21 -7.23 6.25 -23.25
CA PHE A 21 -6.93 7.08 -22.07
C PHE A 21 -7.71 6.62 -20.82
N ASN A 22 -8.98 6.23 -20.95
CA ASN A 22 -9.77 5.72 -19.83
C ASN A 22 -9.30 4.33 -19.34
N ILE A 23 -8.76 3.48 -20.23
CA ILE A 23 -8.22 2.17 -19.86
C ILE A 23 -6.85 2.30 -19.16
N ILE A 24 -5.99 3.24 -19.58
CA ILE A 24 -4.66 3.44 -18.98
C ILE A 24 -4.75 4.00 -17.55
N SER A 25 -5.76 4.83 -17.23
CA SER A 25 -5.94 5.38 -15.88
C SER A 25 -6.32 4.35 -14.82
N ALA A 26 -6.70 3.12 -15.19
CA ALA A 26 -7.14 2.08 -14.25
C ALA A 26 -6.01 1.25 -13.61
N VAL A 27 -4.73 1.52 -13.90
CA VAL A 27 -3.59 0.69 -13.44
C VAL A 27 -2.49 1.53 -12.78
N VAL A 28 -2.85 2.45 -11.88
CA VAL A 28 -1.87 3.15 -11.04
C VAL A 28 -1.90 2.56 -9.64
N ALA A 29 -0.77 1.98 -9.21
CA ALA A 29 -0.57 1.56 -7.83
C ALA A 29 -0.66 2.75 -6.88
N LYS A 30 -1.47 2.63 -5.82
CA LYS A 30 -1.58 3.68 -4.81
C LYS A 30 -0.39 3.61 -3.85
N ARG A 31 0.09 4.76 -3.39
CA ARG A 31 1.15 4.85 -2.38
C ARG A 31 0.58 5.38 -1.07
N HIS A 32 0.90 4.73 0.04
CA HIS A 32 0.47 5.10 1.37
C HIS A 32 1.69 5.52 2.19
N THR A 33 1.68 6.77 2.65
CA THR A 33 2.84 7.37 3.33
C THR A 33 2.65 7.32 4.85
N VAL A 34 3.68 6.86 5.56
CA VAL A 34 3.74 6.88 7.02
C VAL A 34 5.04 7.53 7.47
N PHE A 35 4.97 8.60 8.23
CA PHE A 35 6.13 9.20 8.90
C PHE A 35 6.36 8.49 10.23
N TRP A 36 7.51 7.83 10.35
CA TRP A 36 7.84 6.97 11.48
C TRP A 36 8.73 7.70 12.46
N ASN A 37 8.14 8.46 13.37
CA ASN A 37 8.85 9.19 14.41
C ASN A 37 7.99 9.27 15.69
N SER A 38 8.63 9.54 16.82
CA SER A 38 7.98 9.54 18.14
C SER A 38 6.89 10.61 18.29
N THR A 39 6.93 11.67 17.49
CA THR A 39 5.92 12.75 17.51
C THR A 39 4.60 12.33 16.85
N ASN A 40 4.59 11.26 16.05
CA ASN A 40 3.37 10.70 15.48
C ASN A 40 2.60 9.90 16.54
N THR A 41 1.62 10.55 17.15
CA THR A 41 0.84 9.98 18.27
C THR A 41 0.10 8.69 17.93
N ARG A 42 -0.24 8.45 16.66
CA ARG A 42 -0.92 7.23 16.24
C ARG A 42 -0.01 6.01 16.27
N LEU A 43 1.28 6.22 15.98
CA LEU A 43 2.27 5.14 16.09
C LEU A 43 2.51 4.80 17.55
N THR A 44 2.66 5.80 18.42
CA THR A 44 2.94 5.60 19.85
C THR A 44 1.73 5.13 20.65
N ALA A 45 0.51 5.47 20.23
CA ALA A 45 -0.72 4.90 20.76
C ALA A 45 -0.96 3.44 20.28
N GLY A 46 -0.27 3.00 19.23
CA GLY A 46 -0.44 1.67 18.64
C GLY A 46 -1.75 1.46 17.87
N ASP A 47 -2.46 2.54 17.52
CA ASP A 47 -3.76 2.50 16.84
C ASP A 47 -3.66 2.81 15.34
N LEU A 48 -2.46 3.13 14.83
CA LEU A 48 -2.25 3.38 13.41
C LEU A 48 -2.47 2.08 12.63
N SER A 49 -3.42 2.13 11.71
CA SER A 49 -3.61 1.07 10.74
C SER A 49 -3.88 1.61 9.35
N VAL A 50 -3.37 0.90 8.34
CA VAL A 50 -3.54 1.23 6.92
C VAL A 50 -4.07 0.02 6.17
N GLN A 51 -5.00 0.24 5.26
CA GLN A 51 -5.47 -0.78 4.34
C GLN A 51 -4.85 -0.54 2.96
N LEU A 52 -4.27 -1.59 2.38
CA LEU A 52 -3.57 -1.57 1.10
C LEU A 52 -4.14 -2.63 0.17
N ASN A 53 -4.15 -2.36 -1.13
CA ASN A 53 -4.44 -3.36 -2.16
C ASN A 53 -3.17 -4.04 -2.66
N PHE A 54 -3.34 -5.13 -3.41
CA PHE A 54 -2.23 -5.69 -4.17
C PHE A 54 -1.69 -4.66 -5.17
N ASN A 55 -0.38 -4.67 -5.31
CA ASN A 55 0.43 -3.74 -6.07
C ASN A 55 0.53 -2.33 -5.49
N ASP A 56 -0.20 -1.99 -4.44
CA ASP A 56 0.01 -0.73 -3.71
C ASP A 56 1.37 -0.75 -2.99
N TYR A 57 1.83 0.44 -2.61
CA TYR A 57 3.07 0.65 -1.90
C TYR A 57 2.82 1.25 -0.52
N LEU A 58 3.52 0.74 0.48
CA LEU A 58 3.69 1.39 1.78
C LEU A 58 5.04 2.10 1.79
N ASP A 59 5.01 3.43 1.83
CA ASP A 59 6.18 4.29 1.91
C ASP A 59 6.35 4.75 3.37
N ILE A 60 7.36 4.22 4.05
CA ILE A 60 7.72 4.61 5.42
C ILE A 60 8.89 5.59 5.37
N HIS A 61 8.70 6.78 5.92
CA HIS A 61 9.73 7.80 6.04
C HIS A 61 10.37 7.76 7.43
N CYS A 62 11.69 7.66 7.46
CA CYS A 62 12.48 7.75 8.69
C CYS A 62 12.37 9.13 9.35
N PRO A 63 12.67 9.25 10.67
CA PRO A 63 12.90 10.55 11.30
C PRO A 63 13.99 11.30 10.55
N HIS A 64 13.78 12.60 10.34
CA HIS A 64 14.72 13.44 9.64
C HIS A 64 14.83 14.81 10.31
N TYR A 65 16.07 15.26 10.42
CA TYR A 65 16.42 16.56 11.00
C TYR A 65 17.27 17.30 9.97
N PRO A 66 17.06 18.62 9.80
CA PRO A 66 17.73 19.38 8.77
C PRO A 66 19.26 19.47 8.99
N ASN A 67 19.69 19.52 10.25
CA ASN A 67 21.09 19.59 10.67
C ASN A 67 21.23 19.25 12.16
N GLU A 68 22.47 19.09 12.63
CA GLU A 68 22.77 18.79 14.04
C GLU A 68 22.33 19.94 14.97
N GLU A 69 22.43 21.20 14.53
CA GLU A 69 22.04 22.36 15.34
C GLU A 69 20.55 22.36 15.69
N ALA A 70 19.68 21.89 14.79
CA ALA A 70 18.24 21.80 15.01
C ALA A 70 17.87 20.78 16.10
N VAL A 71 18.71 19.77 16.33
CA VAL A 71 18.51 18.76 17.39
C VAL A 71 18.99 19.31 18.75
N GLY A 72 19.94 20.24 18.74
CA GLY A 72 20.48 20.88 19.94
C GLY A 72 21.26 19.88 20.81
N HIS A 73 20.96 19.84 22.10
CA HIS A 73 21.60 18.91 23.05
C HIS A 73 21.00 17.49 23.04
N ARG A 74 19.99 17.23 22.21
CA ARG A 74 19.35 15.91 22.12
C ARG A 74 20.07 15.06 21.07
N GLN A 75 19.85 13.75 21.12
CA GLN A 75 20.24 12.86 20.03
C GLN A 75 19.09 12.75 19.02
N PRO A 76 19.38 12.68 17.71
CA PRO A 76 18.35 12.43 16.71
C PRO A 76 17.79 11.02 16.87
N GLU A 77 16.50 10.84 16.57
CA GLU A 77 15.89 9.51 16.61
C GLU A 77 16.47 8.59 15.52
N THR A 78 17.04 7.47 15.94
CA THR A 78 17.49 6.38 15.08
C THR A 78 16.84 5.07 15.53
N LEU A 79 16.40 4.26 14.57
CA LEU A 79 15.56 3.09 14.84
C LEU A 79 15.68 2.02 13.77
N ALA A 80 15.39 0.78 14.14
CA ALA A 80 15.25 -0.34 13.20
C ALA A 80 13.76 -0.75 13.09
N LEU A 81 13.30 -0.94 11.85
CA LEU A 81 11.95 -1.39 11.52
C LEU A 81 11.92 -2.91 11.39
N TYR A 82 10.97 -3.52 12.08
CA TYR A 82 10.75 -4.96 12.08
C TYR A 82 9.35 -5.30 11.61
N LEU A 83 9.26 -6.35 10.82
CA LEU A 83 8.01 -7.07 10.60
C LEU A 83 7.91 -8.17 11.67
N VAL A 84 6.84 -8.14 12.46
CA VAL A 84 6.66 -8.97 13.66
C VAL A 84 5.38 -9.80 13.60
N GLY A 85 5.32 -10.84 14.43
CA GLY A 85 4.10 -11.60 14.69
C GLY A 85 3.04 -10.76 15.44
N GLU A 86 1.79 -11.21 15.43
CA GLU A 86 0.69 -10.51 16.09
C GLU A 86 0.85 -10.46 17.61
N GLU A 87 1.36 -11.54 18.22
CA GLU A 87 1.67 -11.58 19.64
C GLU A 87 2.75 -10.56 20.02
N SER A 88 3.79 -10.45 19.20
CA SER A 88 4.85 -9.47 19.37
C SER A 88 4.38 -8.04 19.11
N PHE A 89 3.35 -7.85 18.29
CA PHE A 89 2.73 -6.54 18.05
C PHE A 89 2.04 -5.99 19.30
N GLN A 90 1.65 -6.81 20.27
CA GLN A 90 1.17 -6.28 21.56
C GLN A 90 2.32 -5.74 22.42
N GLY A 91 3.54 -6.26 22.24
CA GLY A 91 4.79 -5.75 22.81
C GLY A 91 5.58 -4.85 21.85
N CYS A 92 6.75 -4.38 22.30
CA CYS A 92 7.78 -3.74 21.46
C CYS A 92 9.15 -4.29 21.88
N VAL A 93 9.36 -5.57 21.61
CA VAL A 93 10.60 -6.26 21.93
C VAL A 93 11.03 -7.08 20.72
N GLU A 94 12.33 -7.27 20.56
CA GLU A 94 12.84 -8.16 19.53
C GLU A 94 12.49 -9.60 19.90
N THR A 95 11.83 -10.31 18.98
CA THR A 95 11.39 -11.69 19.19
C THR A 95 11.98 -12.62 18.15
N ARG A 96 12.12 -13.90 18.52
CA ARG A 96 12.49 -14.96 17.58
C ARG A 96 11.44 -15.02 16.46
N GLY A 97 11.83 -14.65 15.24
CA GLY A 97 10.93 -14.56 14.08
C GLY A 97 10.58 -13.13 13.64
N ALA A 98 11.02 -12.10 14.38
CA ALA A 98 10.99 -10.74 13.88
C ALA A 98 11.98 -10.60 12.72
N ILE A 99 11.54 -10.00 11.61
CA ILE A 99 12.36 -9.80 10.43
C ILE A 99 12.70 -8.32 10.35
N LYS A 100 13.98 -7.96 10.48
CA LYS A 100 14.44 -6.58 10.22
C LYS A 100 14.15 -6.24 8.75
N ARG A 101 13.32 -5.22 8.53
CA ARG A 101 12.92 -4.76 7.18
C ARG A 101 13.76 -3.58 6.72
N TRP A 102 14.11 -2.70 7.64
CA TRP A 102 14.84 -1.47 7.36
C TRP A 102 15.52 -0.92 8.61
N GLU A 103 16.49 -0.04 8.40
CA GLU A 103 17.17 0.68 9.47
C GLU A 103 17.23 2.17 9.14
N CYS A 104 16.72 3.00 10.05
CA CYS A 104 16.77 4.45 9.99
C CYS A 104 17.97 4.94 10.82
N ASN A 105 19.13 4.99 10.18
CA ASN A 105 20.42 5.37 10.79
C ASN A 105 21.04 6.64 10.18
N THR A 106 20.33 7.32 9.28
CA THR A 106 20.79 8.50 8.55
C THR A 106 19.87 9.70 8.78
N PRO A 107 19.79 10.23 10.03
CA PRO A 107 18.84 11.27 10.41
C PRO A 107 19.05 12.60 9.66
N PHE A 108 20.28 12.88 9.24
CA PHE A 108 20.67 14.10 8.52
C PHE A 108 20.85 13.87 7.00
N ALA A 109 20.08 12.94 6.42
CA ALA A 109 20.18 12.64 4.99
C ALA A 109 20.02 13.91 4.11
N PRO A 110 20.90 14.14 3.12
CA PRO A 110 21.00 15.43 2.42
C PRO A 110 19.80 15.78 1.54
N TYR A 111 18.97 14.79 1.19
CA TYR A 111 17.83 14.94 0.29
C TYR A 111 16.48 14.76 0.99
N GLY A 112 16.44 15.06 2.30
CA GLY A 112 15.25 14.88 3.13
C GLY A 112 15.13 13.47 3.71
N PRO A 113 13.96 13.10 4.24
CA PRO A 113 13.78 11.84 4.96
C PRO A 113 13.97 10.63 4.05
N VAL A 114 14.84 9.72 4.49
CA VAL A 114 15.02 8.42 3.85
C VAL A 114 13.69 7.67 3.81
N ARG A 115 13.38 7.13 2.63
CA ARG A 115 12.13 6.40 2.36
C ARG A 115 12.41 4.92 2.14
N PHE A 116 11.84 4.10 3.00
CA PHE A 116 11.67 2.67 2.76
C PHE A 116 10.34 2.44 2.04
N SER A 117 10.35 1.67 0.95
CA SER A 117 9.15 1.35 0.18
C SER A 117 8.93 -0.16 0.18
N GLU A 118 7.79 -0.59 0.73
CA GLU A 118 7.33 -1.97 0.67
C GLU A 118 6.21 -2.08 -0.37
N LYS A 119 6.39 -2.95 -1.37
CA LYS A 119 5.35 -3.25 -2.34
C LYS A 119 4.49 -4.41 -1.84
N ILE A 120 3.18 -4.22 -1.81
CA ILE A 120 2.25 -5.27 -1.42
C ILE A 120 2.06 -6.22 -2.60
N GLN A 121 2.78 -7.33 -2.58
CA GLN A 121 2.76 -8.33 -3.65
C GLN A 121 2.83 -9.75 -3.11
N ARG A 122 2.22 -10.68 -3.85
CA ARG A 122 2.19 -12.10 -3.47
C ARG A 122 3.48 -12.84 -3.82
N PHE A 123 4.14 -12.43 -4.90
CA PHE A 123 5.34 -13.10 -5.40
C PHE A 123 6.45 -12.07 -5.51
N THR A 124 7.50 -12.28 -4.72
CA THR A 124 8.68 -11.44 -4.74
C THR A 124 9.76 -12.12 -5.58
N PRO A 125 10.41 -11.42 -6.52
CA PRO A 125 11.56 -11.97 -7.23
C PRO A 125 12.82 -12.03 -6.35
N PHE A 126 12.81 -11.38 -5.18
CA PHE A 126 13.90 -11.38 -4.23
C PHE A 126 13.75 -12.51 -3.21
N SER A 127 14.79 -13.33 -3.03
CA SER A 127 14.77 -14.52 -2.17
C SER A 127 14.55 -14.24 -0.69
N LEU A 128 14.95 -13.04 -0.21
CA LEU A 128 14.67 -12.57 1.16
C LEU A 128 13.52 -11.55 1.19
N GLY A 129 12.75 -11.45 0.10
CA GLY A 129 11.57 -10.60 0.05
C GLY A 129 10.46 -11.18 0.91
N PHE A 130 9.47 -10.32 1.22
CA PHE A 130 8.30 -10.73 1.97
C PHE A 130 7.08 -10.82 1.07
N GLU A 131 6.25 -11.84 1.26
CA GLU A 131 5.07 -12.11 0.45
C GLU A 131 3.78 -11.82 1.23
N PHE A 132 2.90 -11.05 0.59
CA PHE A 132 1.64 -10.62 1.16
C PHE A 132 0.48 -11.48 0.65
N LEU A 133 -0.44 -11.82 1.55
CA LEU A 133 -1.62 -12.62 1.30
C LEU A 133 -2.89 -11.78 1.47
N PRO A 134 -3.92 -12.02 0.64
CA PRO A 134 -5.17 -11.27 0.72
C PRO A 134 -5.89 -11.52 2.04
N GLY A 135 -6.49 -10.46 2.60
CA GLY A 135 -7.25 -10.53 3.85
C GLY A 135 -6.42 -10.79 5.10
N ARG A 136 -5.09 -10.71 5.03
CA ARG A 136 -4.19 -10.86 6.18
C ARG A 136 -3.75 -9.52 6.76
N HIS A 137 -3.43 -9.56 8.04
CA HIS A 137 -2.83 -8.46 8.77
C HIS A 137 -1.34 -8.70 8.94
N TYR A 138 -0.56 -7.63 8.82
CA TYR A 138 0.88 -7.61 8.94
C TYR A 138 1.28 -6.48 9.87
N TYR A 139 2.24 -6.74 10.74
CA TYR A 139 2.50 -5.89 11.88
C TYR A 139 3.93 -5.37 11.83
N TYR A 140 4.07 -4.05 11.78
CA TYR A 140 5.36 -3.38 11.86
C TYR A 140 5.52 -2.75 13.24
N SER A 141 6.72 -2.86 13.79
CA SER A 141 7.15 -2.16 15.01
C SER A 141 8.58 -1.69 14.87
N SER A 142 8.97 -0.68 15.64
CA SER A 142 10.36 -0.24 15.68
C SER A 142 10.99 -0.40 17.05
N LEU A 143 12.30 -0.64 17.04
CA LEU A 143 13.15 -0.60 18.24
C LEU A 143 14.21 0.50 18.05
N PRO A 144 14.63 1.19 19.13
CA PRO A 144 15.75 2.11 19.06
C PRO A 144 17.03 1.36 18.64
N THR A 145 17.92 2.04 17.92
CA THR A 145 19.28 1.52 17.69
C THR A 145 20.20 1.91 18.85
N ASP A 146 21.36 1.25 18.96
CA ASP A 146 22.33 1.50 20.03
C ASP A 146 22.87 2.95 20.02
N GLU A 147 22.83 3.62 18.87
CA GLU A 147 23.30 4.99 18.67
C GLU A 147 22.25 6.06 19.03
N GLY A 148 20.99 5.66 19.22
CA GLY A 148 19.85 6.56 19.37
C GLY A 148 19.37 6.76 20.81
N PRO A 149 18.50 7.76 21.04
CA PRO A 149 17.83 7.90 22.33
C PRO A 149 16.84 6.74 22.55
N PRO A 150 16.45 6.48 23.81
CA PRO A 150 15.30 5.60 24.09
C PRO A 150 14.05 6.11 23.37
N LEU A 151 13.35 5.22 22.68
CA LEU A 151 12.15 5.56 21.91
C LEU A 151 10.89 4.94 22.52
N PRO A 152 9.73 5.62 22.42
CA PRO A 152 8.47 4.97 22.72
C PRO A 152 8.20 3.84 21.74
N CYS A 153 7.37 2.92 22.19
CA CYS A 153 6.89 1.80 21.42
C CYS A 153 6.01 2.29 20.25
N MET A 154 6.54 2.26 19.02
CA MET A 154 5.85 2.69 17.81
C MET A 154 5.44 1.48 16.97
N LYS A 155 4.17 1.45 16.52
CA LYS A 155 3.64 0.30 15.79
C LYS A 155 2.64 0.70 14.70
N LEU A 156 2.56 -0.15 13.67
CA LEU A 156 1.64 -0.02 12.54
C LEU A 156 1.03 -1.36 12.18
N ARG A 157 -0.31 -1.43 12.11
CA ARG A 157 -1.02 -2.57 11.51
C ARG A 157 -1.32 -2.31 10.04
N VAL A 158 -0.77 -3.14 9.17
CA VAL A 158 -1.08 -3.16 7.75
C VAL A 158 -2.13 -4.23 7.47
N THR A 159 -3.20 -3.87 6.77
CA THR A 159 -4.24 -4.82 6.35
C THR A 159 -4.25 -4.91 4.84
N VAL A 160 -3.98 -6.10 4.31
CA VAL A 160 -4.07 -6.35 2.86
C VAL A 160 -5.53 -6.63 2.52
N CYS A 161 -6.07 -5.87 1.58
CA CYS A 161 -7.48 -5.91 1.23
C CYS A 161 -7.92 -7.27 0.64
N CYS A 162 -9.23 -7.35 0.39
CA CYS A 162 -9.88 -8.37 -0.43
C CYS A 162 -9.59 -9.79 0.04
N ALA A 163 -9.99 -10.10 1.28
CA ALA A 163 -10.13 -11.49 1.70
C ALA A 163 -10.91 -12.26 0.61
N PRO A 164 -10.45 -13.47 0.21
CA PRO A 164 -11.21 -14.27 -0.73
C PRO A 164 -12.61 -14.44 -0.16
N LYS A 165 -13.64 -14.08 -0.94
CA LYS A 165 -15.01 -14.37 -0.56
C LYS A 165 -15.14 -15.88 -0.51
N THR A 166 -15.12 -16.47 0.68
CA THR A 166 -15.60 -17.84 0.88
C THR A 166 -17.08 -17.79 0.56
N VAL A 167 -17.44 -18.21 -0.66
CA VAL A 167 -18.84 -18.40 -1.03
C VAL A 167 -19.37 -19.50 -0.10
N PRO A 168 -20.30 -19.22 0.82
CA PRO A 168 -20.96 -20.29 1.54
C PRO A 168 -21.74 -21.08 0.50
N LEU A 169 -21.48 -22.38 0.41
CA LEU A 169 -22.30 -23.30 -0.37
C LEU A 169 -23.68 -23.35 0.30
N SER A 170 -24.59 -22.45 -0.11
CA SER A 170 -26.01 -22.55 0.19
C SER A 170 -26.78 -22.35 -1.10
N SER A 171 -27.50 -23.40 -1.45
CA SER A 171 -28.48 -23.48 -2.52
C SER A 171 -29.53 -22.39 -2.39
N GLY A 172 -29.84 -21.70 -3.48
CA GLY A 172 -30.96 -20.77 -3.53
C GLY A 172 -30.87 -19.84 -4.72
N SER A 173 -31.45 -20.27 -5.84
CA SER A 173 -31.69 -19.44 -7.01
C SER A 173 -32.40 -18.13 -6.66
N SER A 174 -31.83 -16.99 -7.05
CA SER A 174 -32.63 -15.83 -7.44
C SER A 174 -31.87 -15.02 -8.49
N LEU A 175 -32.38 -15.13 -9.71
CA LEU A 175 -31.96 -14.37 -10.89
C LEU A 175 -32.35 -12.89 -10.74
N ARG A 176 -31.59 -12.01 -11.41
CA ARG A 176 -31.79 -10.56 -11.65
C ARG A 176 -31.16 -9.66 -10.57
N THR A 177 -30.30 -8.70 -10.92
CA THR A 177 -30.49 -7.71 -11.99
C THR A 177 -29.16 -7.31 -12.59
N ALA A 178 -29.05 -7.42 -13.92
CA ALA A 178 -27.89 -6.98 -14.67
C ALA A 178 -27.79 -5.45 -14.62
N SER A 179 -26.62 -4.95 -14.20
CA SER A 179 -26.23 -3.55 -14.33
C SER A 179 -26.20 -3.15 -15.81
N PRO A 180 -26.85 -2.07 -16.24
CA PRO A 180 -26.71 -1.55 -17.58
C PRO A 180 -25.55 -0.54 -17.62
N PRO A 181 -24.48 -0.84 -18.37
CA PRO A 181 -23.82 0.23 -19.09
C PRO A 181 -23.60 -0.07 -20.58
N LEU A 182 -23.98 -1.26 -21.08
CA LEU A 182 -23.71 -1.64 -22.46
C LEU A 182 -24.79 -1.26 -23.48
N LEU A 183 -26.05 -1.05 -23.07
CA LEU A 183 -27.13 -0.69 -23.99
C LEU A 183 -27.17 0.81 -24.37
N LEU A 184 -26.64 1.71 -23.54
CA LEU A 184 -26.55 3.13 -23.87
C LEU A 184 -25.46 3.44 -24.90
N ILE A 185 -24.45 2.58 -25.02
CA ILE A 185 -23.33 2.79 -25.94
C ILE A 185 -23.76 2.50 -27.39
N VAL A 186 -24.72 1.60 -27.61
CA VAL A 186 -25.21 1.24 -28.96
C VAL A 186 -26.07 2.35 -29.58
N LEU A 187 -26.85 3.09 -28.77
CA LEU A 187 -27.71 4.19 -29.24
C LEU A 187 -26.92 5.43 -29.71
N LEU A 188 -25.70 5.65 -29.19
CA LEU A 188 -24.81 6.76 -29.56
C LEU A 188 -23.97 6.48 -30.82
N LEU A 189 -24.13 5.30 -31.44
CA LEU A 189 -23.48 4.90 -32.68
C LEU A 189 -24.44 4.89 -33.89
N THR A 190 -25.74 5.11 -33.68
CA THR A 190 -26.78 5.04 -34.73
C THR A 190 -27.50 6.36 -35.00
N THR A 191 -27.01 7.48 -34.46
CA THR A 191 -27.47 8.85 -34.80
C THR A 191 -26.31 9.70 -35.28
#